data_AF-A0A355S3A4-F1
#
_entry.id   AF-A0A355S3A4-F1
#
_cell.length_a   1.000
_cell.length_b   1.000
_cell.length_c   1.000
_cell.angle_alpha   90.00
_cell.angle_beta   90.00
_cell.angle_gamma   90.00
#
_symmetry.space_group_name_H-M   'P 1'
#
loop_
_entity.id
_entity.type
_entity.pdbx_description
1 polymer ?
#
loop_
_entity_poly.entity_id
_entity_poly.type
_entity_poly.pdbx_seq_one_letter_code
_entity_poly.pdbx_strand_id
1 'polypeptide(L)'
;MRESGILLPIASLPSKYGIGAFSKYAYQFIDMLGAANQKYWQILPLGPTGYGDSPYQSFSTFAGNPYFIDLETLAYEGSLTKEECEAYDFGRNDRYIDYEKIYLSRFKVLRTAYERTYPEIKNSGDFKKFIESNAYWLDDYALYMSVKNYFASRSWSEWDRDFRLRKETTIEKFKSEYEHEIDFFKFIQFKFDEQWSKLKLYANRNGIKIIGDIPIYVAYDSSDAWTHPELFQFDENEKPVAVAGCPPDSFSPTGQLWGSPLYDWDYHKKTSYEWWIKRIAYCFKLYDVVRVDHFRGFDRYYSIPYGAPTAENGTW
;
A
#
# COMPACT_ATOMS: atom_id res chain seq x y z
N MET A 1 2.56 26.75 -19.92
CA MET A 1 1.80 25.72 -20.65
C MET A 1 0.55 25.39 -19.83
N ARG A 2 -0.61 25.15 -20.44
CA ARG A 2 -1.85 24.79 -19.73
C ARG A 2 -2.14 23.31 -19.98
N GLU A 3 -2.39 22.53 -18.93
CA GLU A 3 -2.68 21.11 -18.98
C GLU A 3 -3.91 20.80 -18.11
N SER A 4 -4.61 19.70 -18.40
CA SER A 4 -5.79 19.25 -17.66
C SER A 4 -5.75 17.74 -17.47
N GLY A 5 -6.57 17.23 -16.54
CA GLY A 5 -6.66 15.80 -16.26
C GLY A 5 -7.92 15.42 -15.51
N ILE A 6 -8.07 14.12 -15.27
CA ILE A 6 -9.20 13.53 -14.53
C ILE A 6 -8.67 12.83 -13.28
N LEU A 7 -9.36 13.04 -12.16
CA LEU A 7 -9.22 12.23 -10.95
C LEU A 7 -10.17 11.03 -11.05
N LEU A 8 -9.60 9.83 -11.12
CA LEU A 8 -10.35 8.58 -11.05
C LEU A 8 -9.50 7.52 -10.34
N PRO A 9 -9.86 7.08 -9.12
CA PRO A 9 -9.13 6.02 -8.44
C PRO A 9 -9.14 4.72 -9.25
N ILE A 10 -8.06 3.92 -9.16
CA ILE A 10 -8.00 2.60 -9.83
C ILE A 10 -9.18 1.72 -9.43
N ALA A 11 -9.53 1.72 -8.13
CA ALA A 11 -10.65 0.96 -7.59
C ALA A 11 -12.01 1.26 -8.25
N SER A 12 -12.17 2.45 -8.83
CA SER A 12 -13.42 2.91 -9.46
C SER A 12 -13.55 2.49 -10.93
N LEU A 13 -12.52 1.88 -11.53
CA LEU A 13 -12.60 1.35 -12.88
C LEU A 13 -13.60 0.17 -12.95
N PRO A 14 -14.35 0.01 -14.06
CA PRO A 14 -15.39 -1.02 -14.20
C PRO A 14 -14.82 -2.41 -14.52
N SER A 15 -13.83 -2.87 -13.75
CA SER A 15 -13.24 -4.20 -13.90
C SER A 15 -14.21 -5.31 -13.47
N LYS A 16 -14.05 -6.51 -14.04
CA LYS A 16 -14.98 -7.64 -13.89
C LYS A 16 -15.10 -8.18 -12.46
N TYR A 17 -14.01 -8.20 -11.70
CA TYR A 17 -13.93 -8.96 -10.44
C TYR A 17 -14.13 -8.08 -9.20
N GLY A 18 -15.21 -7.28 -9.20
CA GLY A 18 -15.75 -6.56 -8.02
C GLY A 18 -15.05 -5.26 -7.62
N ILE A 19 -13.83 -5.02 -8.11
CA ILE A 19 -13.08 -3.79 -7.88
C ILE A 19 -12.25 -3.47 -9.13
N GLY A 20 -12.09 -2.18 -9.42
CA GLY A 20 -11.20 -1.71 -10.46
C GLY A 20 -9.76 -2.21 -10.26
N ALA A 21 -9.07 -2.46 -11.38
CA ALA A 21 -7.79 -3.16 -11.42
C ALA A 21 -7.00 -2.69 -12.65
N PHE A 22 -5.76 -3.16 -12.82
CA PHE A 22 -4.92 -2.89 -14.00
C PHE A 22 -5.39 -3.68 -15.26
N SER A 23 -6.71 -3.84 -15.40
CA SER A 23 -7.37 -4.58 -16.47
C SER A 23 -7.42 -3.77 -17.77
N LYS A 24 -7.94 -4.37 -18.83
CA LYS A 24 -8.19 -3.70 -20.13
C LYS A 24 -8.94 -2.36 -19.99
N TYR A 25 -9.79 -2.19 -18.98
CA TYR A 25 -10.53 -0.95 -18.78
C TYR A 25 -9.64 0.21 -18.33
N ALA A 26 -8.53 -0.07 -17.63
CA ALA A 26 -7.53 0.95 -17.31
C ALA A 26 -6.85 1.49 -18.59
N TYR A 27 -6.52 0.59 -19.52
CA TYR A 27 -5.94 0.97 -20.83
C TYR A 27 -6.95 1.76 -21.68
N GLN A 28 -8.20 1.30 -21.74
CA GLN A 28 -9.27 2.03 -22.43
C GLN A 28 -9.51 3.42 -21.82
N PHE A 29 -9.40 3.56 -20.50
CA PHE A 29 -9.53 4.86 -19.85
C PHE A 29 -8.39 5.80 -20.25
N ILE A 30 -7.14 5.30 -20.37
CA ILE A 30 -6.02 6.07 -20.91
C ILE A 30 -6.30 6.52 -22.35
N ASP A 31 -6.83 5.65 -23.20
CA ASP A 31 -7.20 6.00 -24.58
C ASP A 31 -8.27 7.10 -24.61
N MET A 32 -9.27 7.00 -23.73
CA MET A 32 -10.31 8.02 -23.59
C MET A 32 -9.73 9.36 -23.13
N LEU A 33 -8.78 9.36 -22.20
CA LEU A 33 -8.08 10.58 -21.78
C LEU A 33 -7.32 11.21 -22.95
N GLY A 34 -6.62 10.41 -23.75
CA GLY A 34 -5.95 10.86 -24.96
C GLY A 34 -6.92 11.47 -25.98
N ALA A 35 -8.03 10.79 -26.27
CA ALA A 35 -9.07 11.29 -27.16
C ALA A 35 -9.73 12.59 -26.67
N ALA A 36 -9.85 12.76 -25.35
CA ALA A 36 -10.35 13.96 -24.71
C ALA A 36 -9.27 15.06 -24.50
N ASN A 37 -8.07 14.89 -25.09
CA ASN A 37 -6.93 15.79 -24.95
C ASN A 37 -6.50 16.08 -23.51
N GLN A 38 -6.79 15.17 -22.58
CA GLN A 38 -6.26 15.23 -21.22
C GLN A 38 -4.76 14.89 -21.22
N LYS A 39 -4.03 15.39 -20.22
CA LYS A 39 -2.60 15.15 -20.02
C LYS A 39 -2.29 14.43 -18.72
N TYR A 40 -3.22 14.45 -17.77
CA TYR A 40 -3.05 13.82 -16.47
C TYR A 40 -4.18 12.86 -16.13
N TRP A 41 -3.80 11.75 -15.51
CA TRP A 41 -4.68 10.90 -14.73
C TRP A 41 -4.24 10.96 -13.27
N GLN A 42 -5.07 11.53 -12.42
CA GLN A 42 -4.84 11.50 -10.98
C GLN A 42 -5.51 10.29 -10.35
N ILE A 43 -4.77 9.61 -9.47
CA ILE A 43 -5.22 8.46 -8.69
C ILE A 43 -5.04 8.72 -7.20
N LEU A 44 -5.70 7.90 -6.38
CA LEU A 44 -5.47 7.82 -4.95
C LEU A 44 -4.26 6.90 -4.65
N PRO A 45 -3.76 6.83 -3.40
CA PRO A 45 -2.65 5.96 -3.06
C PRO A 45 -2.90 4.50 -3.48
N LEU A 46 -1.86 3.84 -3.98
CA LEU A 46 -1.92 2.45 -4.45
C LEU A 46 -1.60 1.41 -3.38
N GLY A 47 -1.46 1.82 -2.12
CA GLY A 47 -1.05 0.94 -1.03
C GLY A 47 -2.11 -0.11 -0.65
N PRO A 48 -1.70 -1.27 -0.10
CA PRO A 48 -2.62 -2.25 0.47
C PRO A 48 -3.44 -1.62 1.61
N THR A 49 -4.75 -1.82 1.60
CA THR A 49 -5.68 -1.25 2.59
C THR A 49 -5.97 -2.20 3.74
N GLY A 50 -6.19 -1.65 4.94
CA GLY A 50 -6.65 -2.37 6.11
C GLY A 50 -8.15 -2.20 6.37
N TYR A 51 -8.56 -2.40 7.63
CA TYR A 51 -9.94 -2.18 8.06
C TYR A 51 -10.39 -0.73 7.78
N GLY A 52 -11.58 -0.56 7.19
CA GLY A 52 -12.08 0.74 6.74
C GLY A 52 -11.68 1.13 5.31
N ASP A 53 -10.87 0.30 4.63
CA ASP A 53 -10.59 0.33 3.19
C ASP A 53 -10.00 1.65 2.66
N SER A 54 -9.49 2.49 3.57
CA SER A 54 -8.92 3.79 3.21
C SER A 54 -7.54 3.62 2.58
N PRO A 55 -7.31 4.16 1.37
CA PRO A 55 -5.98 4.12 0.74
C PRO A 55 -4.94 5.00 1.49
N TYR A 56 -5.39 5.86 2.42
CA TYR A 56 -4.50 6.69 3.24
C TYR A 56 -4.03 5.99 4.52
N GLN A 57 -4.56 4.79 4.81
CA GLN A 57 -4.13 3.95 5.94
C GLN A 57 -3.64 2.60 5.42
N SER A 58 -2.43 2.63 4.85
CA SER A 58 -1.84 1.46 4.22
C SER A 58 -0.92 0.67 5.14
N PHE A 59 -0.89 -0.65 4.95
CA PHE A 59 0.07 -1.54 5.62
C PHE A 59 1.54 -1.29 5.21
N SER A 60 1.79 -0.55 4.13
CA SER A 60 3.14 -0.16 3.75
C SER A 60 3.13 1.11 2.91
N THR A 61 4.14 1.97 3.09
CA THR A 61 4.36 3.12 2.19
C THR A 61 4.90 2.73 0.81
N PHE A 62 5.38 1.50 0.63
CA PHE A 62 6.02 1.02 -0.59
C PHE A 62 5.18 -0.05 -1.32
N ALA A 63 4.49 -0.93 -0.60
CA ALA A 63 3.76 -2.02 -1.24
C ALA A 63 2.59 -1.53 -2.10
N GLY A 64 2.28 -2.29 -3.15
CA GLY A 64 1.08 -2.14 -3.97
C GLY A 64 -0.09 -2.98 -3.49
N ASN A 65 -1.31 -2.49 -3.70
CA ASN A 65 -2.54 -3.16 -3.29
C ASN A 65 -2.80 -4.41 -4.14
N PRO A 66 -2.84 -5.61 -3.55
CA PRO A 66 -3.09 -6.86 -4.28
C PRO A 66 -4.46 -6.89 -4.98
N TYR A 67 -5.40 -6.03 -4.56
CA TYR A 67 -6.73 -5.96 -5.14
C TYR A 67 -6.74 -5.42 -6.57
N PHE A 68 -5.69 -4.68 -6.97
CA PHE A 68 -5.58 -4.08 -8.30
C PHE A 68 -4.91 -5.01 -9.33
N ILE A 69 -4.43 -6.18 -8.91
CA ILE A 69 -3.90 -7.19 -9.83
C ILE A 69 -5.06 -7.76 -10.66
N ASP A 70 -4.96 -7.61 -11.98
CA ASP A 70 -5.95 -8.10 -12.92
C ASP A 70 -5.87 -9.62 -13.07
N LEU A 71 -6.96 -10.29 -12.72
CA LEU A 71 -7.09 -11.74 -12.83
C LEU A 71 -7.25 -12.21 -14.29
N GLU A 72 -7.79 -11.39 -15.19
CA GLU A 72 -7.88 -11.76 -16.62
C GLU A 72 -6.47 -11.87 -17.21
N THR A 73 -5.58 -10.94 -16.87
CA THR A 73 -4.16 -10.98 -17.25
C THR A 73 -3.45 -12.22 -16.68
N LEU A 74 -3.65 -12.55 -15.40
CA LEU A 74 -3.08 -13.77 -14.82
C LEU A 74 -3.59 -15.04 -15.51
N ALA A 75 -4.86 -15.06 -15.93
CA ALA A 75 -5.40 -16.19 -16.67
C ALA A 75 -4.81 -16.30 -18.08
N TYR A 76 -4.63 -15.16 -18.76
CA TYR A 76 -3.96 -15.12 -20.06
C TYR A 76 -2.50 -15.59 -20.00
N GLU A 77 -1.78 -15.25 -18.92
CA GLU A 77 -0.41 -15.72 -18.66
C GLU A 77 -0.33 -17.20 -18.24
N GLY A 78 -1.47 -17.89 -18.11
CA GLY A 78 -1.53 -19.28 -17.65
C GLY A 78 -1.30 -19.45 -16.14
N SER A 79 -1.25 -18.36 -15.38
CA SER A 79 -1.16 -18.41 -13.91
C SER A 79 -2.50 -18.78 -13.27
N LEU A 80 -3.62 -18.51 -13.94
CA LEU A 80 -4.98 -18.87 -13.54
C LEU A 80 -5.74 -19.51 -14.70
N THR A 81 -6.81 -20.25 -14.40
CA THR A 81 -7.86 -20.52 -15.40
C THR A 81 -9.02 -19.55 -15.24
N LYS A 82 -9.88 -19.45 -16.27
CA LYS A 82 -11.09 -18.62 -16.19
C LYS A 82 -12.01 -19.09 -15.06
N GLU A 83 -12.15 -20.40 -14.90
CA GLU A 83 -12.99 -21.03 -13.88
C GLU A 83 -12.50 -20.69 -12.48
N GLU A 84 -11.18 -20.65 -12.25
CA GLU A 84 -10.61 -20.27 -10.95
C GLU A 84 -10.83 -18.80 -10.63
N CYS A 85 -10.75 -17.92 -11.64
CA CYS A 85 -11.10 -16.52 -11.48
C CYS A 85 -12.59 -16.33 -11.17
N GLU A 86 -13.46 -17.24 -11.61
CA GLU A 86 -14.92 -17.19 -11.41
C GLU A 86 -15.39 -18.02 -10.20
N ALA A 87 -14.50 -18.75 -9.53
CA ALA A 87 -14.83 -19.67 -8.43
C ALA A 87 -15.24 -18.96 -7.12
N TYR A 88 -15.02 -17.66 -7.02
CA TYR A 88 -15.22 -16.89 -5.79
C TYR A 88 -16.23 -15.75 -5.99
N ASP A 89 -16.92 -15.37 -4.91
CA ASP A 89 -17.81 -14.23 -4.90
C ASP A 89 -17.01 -12.94 -4.70
N PHE A 90 -17.05 -12.05 -5.68
CA PHE A 90 -16.44 -10.71 -5.64
C PHE A 90 -17.49 -9.60 -5.51
N GLY A 91 -18.74 -9.94 -5.24
CA GLY A 91 -19.87 -9.03 -5.33
C GLY A 91 -20.52 -9.05 -6.72
N ARG A 92 -21.74 -8.51 -6.79
CA ARG A 92 -22.56 -8.47 -8.02
C ARG A 92 -23.05 -7.06 -8.35
N ASN A 93 -22.59 -6.06 -7.60
CA ASN A 93 -23.04 -4.68 -7.73
C ASN A 93 -22.02 -3.88 -8.54
N ASP A 94 -22.40 -3.48 -9.74
CA ASP A 94 -21.50 -2.75 -10.64
C ASP A 94 -21.26 -1.28 -10.20
N ARG A 95 -21.96 -0.80 -9.18
CA ARG A 95 -21.85 0.58 -8.67
C ARG A 95 -21.07 0.72 -7.37
N TYR A 96 -20.89 -0.36 -6.62
CA TYR A 96 -20.27 -0.32 -5.30
C TYR A 96 -19.34 -1.52 -5.10
N ILE A 97 -18.20 -1.28 -4.47
CA ILE A 97 -17.23 -2.32 -4.13
C ILE A 97 -17.69 -2.98 -2.83
N ASP A 98 -17.79 -4.31 -2.85
CA ASP A 98 -18.02 -5.12 -1.65
C ASP A 98 -16.65 -5.56 -1.08
N TYR A 99 -16.02 -4.69 -0.29
CA TYR A 99 -14.66 -4.88 0.21
C TYR A 99 -14.50 -6.14 1.08
N GLU A 100 -15.55 -6.53 1.82
CA GLU A 100 -15.54 -7.78 2.59
C GLU A 100 -15.36 -8.99 1.66
N LYS A 101 -16.13 -9.05 0.56
CA LYS A 101 -15.98 -10.11 -0.43
C LYS A 101 -14.63 -10.07 -1.13
N ILE A 102 -14.12 -8.89 -1.47
CA ILE A 102 -12.77 -8.76 -2.05
C ILE A 102 -11.73 -9.32 -1.08
N TYR A 103 -11.80 -8.97 0.21
CA TYR A 103 -10.88 -9.45 1.24
C TYR A 103 -10.92 -10.97 1.39
N LEU A 104 -12.12 -11.57 1.46
CA LEU A 104 -12.31 -13.01 1.67
C LEU A 104 -11.96 -13.87 0.44
N SER A 105 -11.93 -13.28 -0.75
CA SER A 105 -11.78 -14.00 -2.02
C SER A 105 -10.44 -13.74 -2.71
N ARG A 106 -9.95 -12.49 -2.77
CA ARG A 106 -8.82 -12.11 -3.64
C ARG A 106 -7.54 -12.87 -3.30
N PHE A 107 -7.18 -12.94 -2.03
CA PHE A 107 -5.95 -13.63 -1.61
C PHE A 107 -6.00 -15.14 -1.89
N LYS A 108 -7.19 -15.76 -1.87
CA LYS A 108 -7.35 -17.18 -2.22
C LYS A 108 -7.08 -17.44 -3.69
N VAL A 109 -7.59 -16.58 -4.59
CA VAL A 109 -7.32 -16.70 -6.03
C VAL A 109 -5.85 -16.42 -6.34
N LEU A 110 -5.28 -15.37 -5.73
CA LEU A 110 -3.86 -15.07 -5.91
C LEU A 110 -2.96 -16.20 -5.39
N ARG A 111 -3.39 -16.93 -4.35
CA ARG A 111 -2.68 -18.13 -3.87
C ARG A 111 -2.64 -19.22 -4.94
N THR A 112 -3.75 -19.46 -5.64
CA THR A 112 -3.77 -20.41 -6.76
C THR A 112 -2.77 -20.02 -7.85
N ALA A 113 -2.67 -18.72 -8.18
CA ALA A 113 -1.69 -18.23 -9.14
C ALA A 113 -0.24 -18.46 -8.69
N TYR A 114 0.03 -18.19 -7.41
CA TYR A 114 1.33 -18.43 -6.78
C TYR A 114 1.71 -19.90 -6.84
N GLU A 115 0.88 -20.81 -6.33
CA GLU A 115 1.19 -22.24 -6.29
C GLU A 115 1.46 -22.82 -7.68
N ARG A 116 0.75 -22.33 -8.70
CA ARG A 116 0.93 -22.79 -10.09
C ARG A 116 2.25 -22.34 -10.70
N THR A 117 2.68 -21.10 -10.48
CA THR A 117 3.73 -20.46 -11.30
C THR A 117 4.98 -20.06 -10.53
N TYR A 118 4.92 -19.97 -9.21
CA TYR A 118 6.05 -19.60 -8.37
C TYR A 118 7.28 -20.51 -8.53
N PRO A 119 7.16 -21.85 -8.65
CA PRO A 119 8.33 -22.71 -8.83
C PRO A 119 9.22 -22.34 -10.04
N GLU A 120 8.61 -21.83 -11.10
CA GLU A 120 9.31 -21.34 -12.29
C GLU A 120 9.75 -19.88 -12.10
N ILE A 121 8.85 -19.02 -11.64
CA ILE A 121 9.09 -17.57 -11.49
C ILE A 121 10.22 -17.27 -10.51
N LYS A 122 10.33 -18.01 -9.39
CA LYS A 122 11.37 -17.78 -8.37
C LYS A 122 12.80 -17.83 -8.92
N ASN A 123 12.98 -18.58 -10.02
CA ASN A 123 14.28 -18.73 -10.67
C ASN A 123 14.51 -17.76 -11.84
N SER A 124 13.45 -17.07 -12.29
CA SER A 124 13.51 -16.11 -13.39
C SER A 124 14.41 -14.90 -13.07
N GLY A 125 15.03 -14.33 -14.11
CA GLY A 125 15.89 -13.15 -13.96
C GLY A 125 15.11 -11.91 -13.51
N ASP A 126 13.89 -11.72 -14.02
CA ASP A 126 13.06 -10.57 -13.69
C ASP A 126 12.60 -10.59 -12.23
N PHE A 127 12.21 -11.76 -11.71
CA PHE A 127 11.85 -11.91 -10.30
C PHE A 127 13.04 -11.63 -9.38
N LYS A 128 14.21 -12.23 -9.66
CA LYS A 128 15.43 -11.99 -8.87
C LYS A 128 15.81 -10.51 -8.84
N LYS A 129 15.78 -9.86 -10.00
CA LYS A 129 16.04 -8.42 -10.12
C LYS A 129 15.02 -7.58 -9.36
N PHE A 130 13.75 -7.96 -9.38
CA PHE A 130 12.70 -7.30 -8.60
C PHE A 130 12.96 -7.42 -7.10
N ILE A 131 13.30 -8.60 -6.60
CA ILE A 131 13.66 -8.81 -5.20
C ILE A 131 14.87 -7.95 -4.82
N GLU A 132 15.97 -8.04 -5.57
CA GLU A 132 17.19 -7.29 -5.31
C GLU A 132 16.95 -5.77 -5.30
N SER A 133 16.18 -5.25 -6.27
CA SER A 133 15.90 -3.82 -6.41
C SER A 133 14.98 -3.25 -5.32
N ASN A 134 14.31 -4.12 -4.56
CA ASN A 134 13.29 -3.78 -3.57
C ASN A 134 13.56 -4.36 -2.18
N ALA A 135 14.70 -5.03 -1.97
CA ALA A 135 15.04 -5.72 -0.73
C ALA A 135 14.94 -4.83 0.53
N TYR A 136 15.21 -3.52 0.37
CA TYR A 136 15.16 -2.55 1.47
C TYR A 136 13.76 -2.30 2.06
N TRP A 137 12.69 -2.78 1.44
CA TRP A 137 11.32 -2.68 1.95
C TRP A 137 10.52 -3.97 1.79
N LEU A 138 10.79 -4.74 0.73
CA LEU A 138 9.98 -5.89 0.34
C LEU A 138 10.08 -7.05 1.34
N ASP A 139 11.28 -7.31 1.85
CA ASP A 139 11.52 -8.40 2.81
C ASP A 139 10.80 -8.11 4.13
N ASP A 140 10.85 -6.87 4.61
CA ASP A 140 10.16 -6.42 5.81
C ASP A 140 8.63 -6.44 5.63
N TYR A 141 8.13 -5.97 4.48
CA TYR A 141 6.69 -6.01 4.17
C TYR A 141 6.15 -7.44 4.07
N ALA A 142 6.86 -8.31 3.36
CA ALA A 142 6.44 -9.70 3.20
C ALA A 142 6.42 -10.42 4.56
N LEU A 143 7.46 -10.22 5.38
CA LEU A 143 7.49 -10.75 6.75
C LEU A 143 6.35 -10.18 7.60
N TYR A 144 6.12 -8.87 7.58
CA TYR A 144 5.05 -8.21 8.31
C TYR A 144 3.69 -8.82 7.97
N MET A 145 3.38 -8.98 6.68
CA MET A 145 2.10 -9.53 6.24
C MET A 145 1.96 -11.01 6.62
N SER A 146 3.03 -11.81 6.57
CA SER A 146 3.02 -13.20 7.03
C SER A 146 2.77 -13.31 8.54
N VAL A 147 3.44 -12.49 9.36
CA VAL A 147 3.21 -12.45 10.82
C VAL A 147 1.79 -11.95 11.12
N LYS A 148 1.33 -10.93 10.39
CA LYS A 148 -0.04 -10.43 10.50
C LYS A 148 -1.08 -11.52 10.23
N ASN A 149 -0.88 -12.33 9.20
CA ASN A 149 -1.72 -13.48 8.90
C ASN A 149 -1.67 -14.54 10.02
N TYR A 150 -0.49 -14.82 10.55
CA TYR A 150 -0.32 -15.74 11.68
C TYR A 150 -1.12 -15.29 12.92
N PHE A 151 -1.19 -13.98 13.19
CA PHE A 151 -2.01 -13.40 14.26
C PHE A 151 -3.43 -13.02 13.81
N ALA A 152 -3.98 -13.66 12.77
CA ALA A 152 -5.36 -13.46 12.31
C ALA A 152 -5.71 -11.98 12.02
N SER A 153 -4.80 -11.27 11.35
CA SER A 153 -4.93 -9.86 10.94
C SER A 153 -4.95 -8.83 12.06
N ARG A 154 -4.66 -9.21 13.31
CA ARG A 154 -4.51 -8.26 14.42
C ARG A 154 -3.39 -7.25 14.17
N SER A 155 -3.49 -6.09 14.83
CA SER A 155 -2.44 -5.07 14.75
C SER A 155 -1.15 -5.59 15.36
N TRP A 156 0.01 -5.18 14.83
CA TRP A 156 1.30 -5.60 15.39
C TRP A 156 1.51 -5.20 16.85
N SER A 157 0.82 -4.14 17.29
CA SER A 157 0.79 -3.71 18.68
C SER A 157 0.19 -4.75 19.64
N GLU A 158 -0.61 -5.69 19.12
CA GLU A 158 -1.31 -6.76 19.84
C GLU A 158 -0.61 -8.12 19.73
N TRP A 159 0.49 -8.21 18.99
CA TRP A 159 1.28 -9.45 18.88
C TRP A 159 2.04 -9.73 20.16
N ASP A 160 2.43 -11.00 20.33
CA ASP A 160 3.31 -11.40 21.43
C ASP A 160 4.59 -10.55 21.45
N ARG A 161 5.08 -10.25 22.66
CA ARG A 161 6.19 -9.32 22.87
C ARG A 161 7.41 -9.60 21.99
N ASP A 162 7.77 -10.86 21.80
CA ASP A 162 8.95 -11.25 21.02
C ASP A 162 8.78 -11.00 19.51
N PHE A 163 7.54 -11.06 18.98
CA PHE A 163 7.25 -10.64 17.60
C PHE A 163 7.15 -9.12 17.49
N ARG A 164 6.44 -8.48 18.42
CA ARG A 164 6.25 -7.04 18.46
C ARG A 164 7.59 -6.31 18.44
N LEU A 165 8.47 -6.65 19.39
CA LEU A 165 9.82 -6.07 19.53
C LEU A 165 10.87 -6.72 18.60
N ARG A 166 10.45 -7.50 17.59
CA ARG A 166 11.31 -8.12 16.58
C ARG A 166 12.55 -8.83 17.14
N LYS A 167 12.38 -9.64 18.19
CA LYS A 167 13.49 -10.41 18.77
C LYS A 167 14.08 -11.34 17.71
N GLU A 168 15.37 -11.17 17.44
CA GLU A 168 16.08 -11.83 16.32
C GLU A 168 15.82 -13.33 16.25
N THR A 169 15.96 -14.06 17.37
CA THR A 169 15.71 -15.51 17.41
C THR A 169 14.29 -15.91 17.01
N THR A 170 13.31 -15.09 17.37
CA THR A 170 11.89 -15.35 17.07
C THR A 170 11.60 -15.07 15.60
N ILE A 171 12.15 -13.97 15.08
CA ILE A 171 11.99 -13.58 13.67
C ILE A 171 12.68 -14.58 12.73
N GLU A 172 13.92 -14.99 13.02
CA GLU A 172 14.64 -15.95 12.18
C GLU A 172 13.99 -17.34 12.18
N LYS A 173 13.50 -17.79 13.36
CA LYS A 173 12.69 -19.02 13.43
C LYS A 173 11.44 -18.89 12.57
N PHE A 174 10.70 -17.79 12.70
CA PHE A 174 9.47 -17.58 11.93
C PHE A 174 9.74 -17.54 10.42
N LYS A 175 10.80 -16.83 9.97
CA LYS A 175 11.19 -16.80 8.56
C LYS A 175 11.41 -18.20 8.00
N SER A 176 12.07 -19.08 8.76
CA SER A 176 12.31 -20.46 8.33
C SER A 176 11.04 -21.33 8.30
N GLU A 177 10.12 -21.15 9.25
CA GLU A 177 8.89 -21.93 9.33
C GLU A 177 7.82 -21.46 8.32
N TYR A 178 7.84 -20.18 7.94
CA TYR A 178 6.81 -19.53 7.11
C TYR A 178 7.37 -18.99 5.77
N GLU A 179 8.47 -19.56 5.27
CA GLU A 179 9.13 -19.16 4.01
C GLU A 179 8.12 -19.09 2.85
N HIS A 180 7.27 -20.10 2.69
CA HIS A 180 6.25 -20.13 1.64
C HIS A 180 5.22 -18.99 1.73
N GLU A 181 4.89 -18.54 2.94
CA GLU A 181 3.96 -17.42 3.14
C GLU A 181 4.62 -16.08 2.82
N ILE A 182 5.89 -15.94 3.20
CA ILE A 182 6.71 -14.75 2.89
C ILE A 182 6.87 -14.63 1.37
N ASP A 183 7.23 -15.72 0.71
CA ASP A 183 7.41 -15.80 -0.73
C ASP A 183 6.13 -15.49 -1.51
N PHE A 184 4.98 -15.88 -0.98
CA PHE A 184 3.68 -15.50 -1.55
C PHE A 184 3.48 -13.98 -1.60
N PHE A 185 3.80 -13.27 -0.52
CA PHE A 185 3.68 -11.80 -0.51
C PHE A 185 4.70 -11.14 -1.44
N LYS A 186 5.91 -11.69 -1.56
CA LYS A 186 6.90 -11.24 -2.56
C LYS A 186 6.40 -11.43 -3.99
N PHE A 187 5.82 -12.59 -4.29
CA PHE A 187 5.20 -12.89 -5.58
C PHE A 187 4.05 -11.92 -5.91
N ILE A 188 3.18 -11.63 -4.94
CA ILE A 188 2.09 -10.65 -5.13
C ILE A 188 2.65 -9.29 -5.53
N GLN A 189 3.68 -8.80 -4.82
CA GLN A 189 4.27 -7.50 -5.12
C GLN A 189 4.97 -7.49 -6.49
N PHE A 190 5.59 -8.60 -6.88
CA PHE A 190 6.12 -8.76 -8.23
C PHE A 190 5.02 -8.65 -9.29
N LYS A 191 3.91 -9.37 -9.12
CA LYS A 191 2.77 -9.31 -10.07
C LYS A 191 2.09 -7.94 -10.10
N PHE A 192 2.02 -7.25 -8.96
CA PHE A 192 1.59 -5.86 -8.92
C PHE A 192 2.52 -4.96 -9.73
N ASP A 193 3.84 -5.04 -9.51
CA ASP A 193 4.84 -4.21 -10.20
C ASP A 193 4.85 -4.46 -11.71
N GLU A 194 4.78 -5.72 -12.14
CA GLU A 194 4.70 -6.08 -13.56
C GLU A 194 3.52 -5.41 -14.24
N GLN A 195 2.32 -5.53 -13.66
CA GLN A 195 1.11 -4.99 -14.26
C GLN A 195 1.05 -3.46 -14.20
N TRP A 196 1.41 -2.87 -13.05
CA TRP A 196 1.45 -1.41 -12.90
C TRP A 196 2.46 -0.77 -13.85
N SER A 197 3.67 -1.32 -13.94
CA SER A 197 4.71 -0.80 -14.82
C SER A 197 4.30 -0.83 -16.29
N LYS A 198 3.62 -1.90 -16.74
CA LYS A 198 3.04 -1.99 -18.09
C LYS A 198 1.99 -0.90 -18.32
N LEU A 199 1.08 -0.68 -17.37
CA LEU A 199 0.02 0.33 -17.48
C LEU A 199 0.59 1.76 -17.47
N LYS A 200 1.51 2.09 -16.56
CA LYS A 200 2.14 3.40 -16.49
C LYS A 200 2.94 3.71 -17.76
N LEU A 201 3.68 2.73 -18.28
CA LEU A 201 4.40 2.87 -19.54
C LEU A 201 3.44 3.14 -20.70
N TYR A 202 2.29 2.48 -20.73
CA TYR A 202 1.25 2.72 -21.73
C TYR A 202 0.66 4.13 -21.62
N ALA A 203 0.36 4.60 -20.40
CA ALA A 203 -0.09 5.97 -20.16
C ALA A 203 0.91 6.99 -20.72
N ASN A 204 2.18 6.84 -20.33
CA ASN A 204 3.25 7.75 -20.73
C ASN A 204 3.50 7.76 -22.24
N ARG A 205 3.41 6.60 -22.91
CA ARG A 205 3.51 6.52 -24.39
C ARG A 205 2.36 7.23 -25.10
N ASN A 206 1.18 7.28 -24.49
CA ASN A 206 0.03 8.03 -24.98
C ASN A 206 0.03 9.50 -24.52
N GLY A 207 1.12 9.98 -23.92
CA GLY A 207 1.25 11.36 -23.46
C GLY A 207 0.40 11.68 -22.23
N ILE A 208 -0.03 10.67 -21.48
CA ILE A 208 -0.76 10.80 -20.22
C ILE A 208 0.20 10.53 -19.05
N LYS A 209 0.38 11.53 -18.19
CA LYS A 209 1.16 11.41 -16.95
C LYS A 209 0.26 11.02 -15.78
N ILE A 210 0.79 10.24 -14.85
CA ILE A 210 0.09 9.83 -13.64
C ILE A 210 0.44 10.77 -12.49
N ILE A 211 -0.58 11.37 -11.89
CA ILE A 211 -0.48 12.07 -10.60
C ILE A 211 -0.85 11.07 -9.51
N GLY A 212 0.16 10.59 -8.79
CA GLY A 212 -0.04 9.80 -7.59
C GLY A 212 -0.25 10.67 -6.36
N ASP A 213 -0.52 9.99 -5.26
CA ASP A 213 -0.83 10.61 -4.00
C ASP A 213 -0.23 9.80 -2.84
N ILE A 214 0.32 10.49 -1.85
CA ILE A 214 0.85 9.87 -0.64
C ILE A 214 0.37 10.63 0.61
N PRO A 215 -0.09 9.92 1.66
CA PRO A 215 -0.29 10.53 2.97
C PRO A 215 1.07 10.98 3.54
N ILE A 216 1.14 12.12 4.23
CA ILE A 216 2.37 12.47 4.94
C ILE A 216 2.74 11.39 5.96
N TYR A 217 1.78 10.96 6.79
CA TYR A 217 1.99 9.94 7.81
C TYR A 217 1.82 8.52 7.28
N VAL A 218 2.38 7.56 8.01
CA VAL A 218 2.12 6.13 7.83
C VAL A 218 0.98 5.69 8.74
N ALA A 219 0.38 4.53 8.48
CA ALA A 219 -0.54 3.92 9.45
C ALA A 219 0.25 3.38 10.65
N TYR A 220 -0.31 3.44 11.86
CA TYR A 220 0.33 2.81 13.02
C TYR A 220 0.50 1.31 12.80
N ASP A 221 -0.56 0.63 12.37
CA ASP A 221 -0.51 -0.77 11.99
C ASP A 221 0.05 -0.93 10.57
N SER A 222 1.38 -0.82 10.42
CA SER A 222 2.07 -0.95 9.14
C SER A 222 3.42 -1.63 9.30
N SER A 223 3.95 -2.16 8.19
CA SER A 223 5.31 -2.65 8.10
C SER A 223 6.30 -1.55 8.47
N ASP A 224 6.11 -0.32 7.98
CA ASP A 224 7.04 0.78 8.24
C ASP A 224 7.19 1.05 9.74
N ALA A 225 6.06 1.14 10.46
CA ALA A 225 6.06 1.40 11.91
C ALA A 225 6.63 0.23 12.72
N TRP A 226 6.40 -1.00 12.28
CA TRP A 226 6.90 -2.19 12.98
C TRP A 226 8.40 -2.43 12.74
N THR A 227 8.90 -2.21 11.53
CA THR A 227 10.30 -2.55 11.18
C THR A 227 11.28 -1.41 11.42
N HIS A 228 10.77 -0.18 11.51
CA HIS A 228 11.58 1.02 11.76
C HIS A 228 10.99 1.89 12.88
N PRO A 229 10.82 1.36 14.11
CA PRO A 229 10.26 2.12 15.23
C PRO A 229 11.06 3.41 15.53
N GLU A 230 12.36 3.42 15.22
CA GLU A 230 13.25 4.58 15.39
C GLU A 230 12.90 5.79 14.53
N LEU A 231 12.07 5.63 13.50
CA LEU A 231 11.58 6.75 12.67
C LEU A 231 10.42 7.51 13.32
N PHE A 232 9.88 7.01 14.43
CA PHE A 232 8.64 7.46 15.05
C PHE A 232 8.83 7.82 16.52
N GLN A 233 7.92 8.65 17.03
CA GLN A 233 7.88 9.05 18.43
C GLN A 233 7.24 7.96 19.30
N PHE A 234 7.99 6.87 19.51
CA PHE A 234 7.58 5.72 20.31
C PHE A 234 8.26 5.68 21.69
N ASP A 235 7.57 5.10 22.67
CA ASP A 235 8.11 4.79 23.99
C ASP A 235 8.97 3.50 23.97
N GLU A 236 9.52 3.10 25.13
CA GLU A 236 10.34 1.88 25.24
C GLU A 236 9.59 0.58 24.94
N ASN A 237 8.27 0.64 24.81
CA ASN A 237 7.40 -0.48 24.47
C ASN A 237 6.87 -0.37 23.04
N GLU A 238 7.43 0.48 22.19
CA GLU A 238 6.99 0.71 20.80
C GLU A 238 5.52 1.18 20.69
N LYS A 239 5.04 1.92 21.69
CA LYS A 239 3.73 2.59 21.64
C LYS A 239 3.90 4.07 21.29
N PRO A 240 2.96 4.68 20.55
CA PRO A 240 2.99 6.11 20.28
C PRO A 240 2.98 6.92 21.59
N VAL A 241 3.86 7.90 21.70
CA VAL A 241 3.77 8.93 22.75
C VAL A 241 2.63 9.90 22.42
N ALA A 242 2.52 10.24 21.14
CA ALA A 242 1.48 11.09 20.58
C ALA A 242 1.13 10.64 19.16
N VAL A 243 -0.02 11.09 18.67
CA VAL A 243 -0.58 10.74 17.37
C VAL A 243 -0.98 11.97 16.58
N ALA A 244 -1.04 11.80 15.27
CA ALA A 244 -1.40 12.83 14.32
C ALA A 244 -2.89 13.17 14.36
N GLY A 245 -3.18 14.42 14.00
CA GLY A 245 -4.52 14.93 13.82
C GLY A 245 -4.52 16.38 13.37
N CYS A 246 -5.66 17.04 13.51
CA CYS A 246 -5.77 18.49 13.36
C CYS A 246 -6.54 19.08 14.54
N PRO A 247 -6.23 20.33 14.95
CA PRO A 247 -6.93 20.98 16.05
C PRO A 247 -8.40 21.25 15.69
N PRO A 248 -9.22 21.57 16.70
CA PRO A 248 -10.51 22.21 16.48
C PRO A 248 -10.41 23.43 15.58
N ASP A 249 -11.41 23.60 14.71
CA ASP A 249 -11.57 24.77 13.87
C ASP A 249 -13.06 25.14 13.72
N SER A 250 -13.35 26.13 12.89
CA SER A 250 -14.73 26.58 12.63
C SER A 250 -15.63 25.52 11.99
N PHE A 251 -15.05 24.45 11.43
CA PHE A 251 -15.77 23.36 10.76
C PHE A 251 -15.86 22.08 11.62
N SER A 252 -14.88 21.83 12.49
CA SER A 252 -14.88 20.71 13.44
C SER A 252 -14.58 21.18 14.88
N PRO A 253 -15.57 21.18 15.79
CA PRO A 253 -15.38 21.66 17.16
C PRO A 253 -14.45 20.78 18.00
N THR A 254 -14.24 19.51 17.62
CA THR A 254 -13.35 18.57 18.33
C THR A 254 -12.06 18.28 17.57
N GLY A 255 -11.84 18.94 16.44
CA GLY A 255 -10.74 18.66 15.52
C GLY A 255 -10.89 17.31 14.82
N GLN A 256 -9.78 16.68 14.46
CA GLN A 256 -9.76 15.33 13.90
C GLN A 256 -8.63 14.53 14.52
N LEU A 257 -8.94 13.35 15.04
CA LEU A 257 -7.96 12.41 15.56
C LEU A 257 -7.72 11.33 14.49
N TRP A 258 -6.55 11.35 13.85
CA TRP A 258 -6.24 10.40 12.78
C TRP A 258 -5.56 9.13 13.29
N GLY A 259 -4.83 9.22 14.41
CA GLY A 259 -4.23 8.06 15.08
C GLY A 259 -2.92 7.56 14.47
N SER A 260 -2.41 8.18 13.39
CA SER A 260 -1.10 7.85 12.84
C SER A 260 0.04 8.23 13.80
N PRO A 261 1.14 7.46 13.84
CA PRO A 261 2.32 7.82 14.61
C PRO A 261 2.99 9.07 14.05
N LEU A 262 3.57 9.87 14.93
CA LEU A 262 4.34 11.06 14.57
C LEU A 262 5.80 10.67 14.30
N TYR A 263 6.45 11.40 13.40
CA TYR A 263 7.85 11.17 13.06
C TYR A 263 8.80 11.71 14.13
N ASP A 264 9.88 10.98 14.41
CA ASP A 264 11.06 11.53 15.09
C ASP A 264 11.91 12.31 14.07
N TRP A 265 11.54 13.57 13.83
CA TRP A 265 12.22 14.42 12.85
C TRP A 265 13.70 14.65 13.16
N ASP A 266 14.12 14.55 14.42
CA ASP A 266 15.54 14.64 14.79
C ASP A 266 16.31 13.41 14.33
N TYR A 267 15.73 12.21 14.48
CA TYR A 267 16.30 10.98 13.91
C TYR A 267 16.36 11.04 12.38
N HIS A 268 15.27 11.49 11.72
CA HIS A 268 15.27 11.69 10.27
C HIS A 268 16.36 12.66 9.85
N LYS A 269 16.53 13.79 10.54
CA LYS A 269 17.59 14.77 10.26
C LYS A 269 18.98 14.18 10.46
N LYS A 270 19.20 13.43 11.54
CA LYS A 270 20.46 12.76 11.85
C LYS A 270 20.87 11.76 10.76
N THR A 271 19.89 11.09 10.15
CA THR A 271 20.08 10.14 9.05
C THR A 271 19.97 10.79 7.67
N SER A 272 20.05 12.13 7.59
CA SER A 272 19.94 12.89 6.33
C SER A 272 18.66 12.59 5.53
N TYR A 273 17.57 12.30 6.24
CA TYR A 273 16.25 12.00 5.71
C TYR A 273 16.22 10.80 4.76
N GLU A 274 17.11 9.83 4.96
CA GLU A 274 17.30 8.68 4.07
C GLU A 274 15.99 7.94 3.76
N TRP A 275 15.16 7.68 4.78
CA TRP A 275 13.88 7.00 4.60
C TRP A 275 12.92 7.79 3.70
N TRP A 276 12.79 9.10 3.93
CA TRP A 276 11.96 9.98 3.10
C TRP A 276 12.48 10.07 1.66
N ILE A 277 13.79 10.14 1.46
CA ILE A 277 14.41 10.14 0.12
C ILE A 277 14.08 8.82 -0.60
N LYS A 278 14.22 7.67 0.07
CA LYS A 278 13.84 6.35 -0.48
C LYS A 278 12.37 6.29 -0.84
N ARG A 279 11.48 6.76 0.05
CA ARG A 279 10.04 6.82 -0.17
C ARG A 279 9.70 7.65 -1.42
N ILE A 280 10.21 8.88 -1.52
CA ILE A 280 9.95 9.76 -2.66
C ILE A 280 10.55 9.18 -3.96
N ALA A 281 11.77 8.64 -3.92
CA ALA A 281 12.38 7.99 -5.08
C ALA A 281 11.55 6.80 -5.58
N TYR A 282 11.00 6.01 -4.66
CA TYR A 282 10.09 4.92 -4.99
C TYR A 282 8.77 5.44 -5.58
N CYS A 283 8.18 6.51 -5.02
CA CYS A 283 6.99 7.12 -5.59
C CYS A 283 7.18 7.57 -7.04
N PHE A 284 8.36 8.05 -7.44
CA PHE A 284 8.64 8.40 -8.85
C PHE A 284 8.83 7.18 -9.77
N LYS A 285 9.05 5.98 -9.23
CA LYS A 285 8.89 4.74 -10.01
C LYS A 285 7.41 4.55 -10.36
N LEU A 286 6.52 4.78 -9.41
CA LEU A 286 5.07 4.57 -9.58
C LEU A 286 4.39 5.68 -10.39
N TYR A 287 4.76 6.94 -10.14
CA TYR A 287 4.03 8.12 -10.63
C TYR A 287 4.95 9.06 -11.41
N ASP A 288 4.38 10.03 -12.12
CA ASP A 288 5.13 11.09 -12.80
C ASP A 288 5.08 12.40 -12.01
N VAL A 289 4.02 12.58 -11.22
CA VAL A 289 3.84 13.67 -10.25
C VAL A 289 3.35 13.06 -8.94
N VAL A 290 3.84 13.57 -7.81
CA VAL A 290 3.45 13.09 -6.47
C VAL A 290 2.77 14.22 -5.73
N ARG A 291 1.48 14.05 -5.41
CA ARG A 291 0.79 14.87 -4.41
C ARG A 291 1.16 14.35 -3.03
N VAL A 292 1.52 15.26 -2.12
CA VAL A 292 1.72 14.92 -0.71
C VAL A 292 0.56 15.51 0.08
N ASP A 293 -0.28 14.63 0.62
CA ASP A 293 -1.38 15.02 1.47
C ASP A 293 -0.88 15.60 2.80
N HIS A 294 -1.62 16.56 3.33
CA HIS A 294 -1.27 17.30 4.54
C HIS A 294 0.17 17.89 4.52
N PHE A 295 0.60 18.43 3.38
CA PHE A 295 1.95 18.99 3.17
C PHE A 295 2.41 19.97 4.27
N ARG A 296 1.48 20.70 4.88
CA ARG A 296 1.79 21.62 6.00
C ARG A 296 2.47 20.95 7.20
N GLY A 297 2.31 19.63 7.36
CA GLY A 297 2.94 18.86 8.42
C GLY A 297 4.46 18.84 8.37
N PHE A 298 5.07 19.21 7.23
CA PHE A 298 6.52 19.44 7.12
C PHE A 298 6.99 20.77 7.72
N ASP A 299 6.11 21.79 7.82
CA ASP A 299 6.41 23.03 8.53
C ASP A 299 6.14 22.85 10.03
N ARG A 300 4.90 22.48 10.38
CA ARG A 300 4.46 22.15 11.74
C ARG A 300 3.33 21.14 11.71
N TYR A 301 3.36 20.20 12.64
CA TYR A 301 2.35 19.16 12.79
C TYR A 301 1.66 19.25 14.15
N TYR A 302 0.40 18.81 14.20
CA TYR A 302 -0.36 18.81 15.43
C TYR A 302 -0.20 17.47 16.14
N SER A 303 0.28 17.52 17.38
CA SER A 303 0.61 16.39 18.23
C SER A 303 -0.44 16.22 19.32
N ILE A 304 -1.14 15.09 19.31
CA ILE A 304 -2.20 14.77 20.28
C ILE A 304 -1.70 13.63 21.18
N PRO A 305 -1.74 13.77 22.52
CA PRO A 305 -1.31 12.69 23.42
C PRO A 305 -1.99 11.35 23.11
N TYR A 306 -1.22 10.26 23.05
CA TYR A 306 -1.77 8.95 22.73
C TYR A 306 -2.78 8.50 23.79
N GLY A 307 -3.89 7.92 23.33
CA GLY A 307 -5.02 7.54 24.19
C GLY A 307 -6.04 8.66 24.45
N ALA A 308 -5.81 9.88 23.97
CA ALA A 308 -6.82 10.92 24.00
C ALA A 308 -8.05 10.54 23.15
N PRO A 309 -9.28 10.82 23.61
CA PRO A 309 -10.50 10.49 22.86
C PRO A 309 -10.79 11.48 21.72
N THR A 310 -10.20 12.68 21.75
CA THR A 310 -10.41 13.77 20.78
C THR A 310 -9.09 14.51 20.51
N ALA A 311 -9.09 15.41 19.52
CA ALA A 311 -7.93 16.22 19.14
C ALA A 311 -7.83 17.56 19.89
N GLU A 312 -8.72 17.85 20.83
CA GLU A 312 -8.81 19.17 21.47
C GLU A 312 -7.57 19.55 22.29
N ASN A 313 -6.92 18.55 22.89
CA ASN A 313 -5.80 18.74 23.82
C ASN A 313 -4.43 18.48 23.16
N GLY A 314 -4.33 18.69 21.86
CA GLY A 314 -3.06 18.61 21.13
C GLY A 314 -2.29 19.93 21.11
N THR A 315 -1.08 19.89 20.54
CA THR A 315 -0.18 21.05 20.42
C THR A 315 0.51 21.08 19.07
N TRP A 316 0.87 22.28 18.59
CA TRP A 316 1.67 22.49 17.38
C TRP A 316 3.18 22.34 17.65
#